data_AF-K0NWL5-F1
#
_entry.id   AF-K0NWL5-F1
#
_cell.length_a   1.000
_cell.length_b   1.000
_cell.length_c   1.000
_cell.angle_alpha   90.00
_cell.angle_beta   90.00
_cell.angle_gamma   90.00
#
_symmetry.space_group_name_H-M   'P 1'
#
loop_
_entity.id
_entity.type
_entity.pdbx_description
1 polymer ?
#
loop_
_entity_poly.entity_id
_entity_poly.type
_entity_poly.pdbx_seq_one_letter_code
_entity_poly.pdbx_strand_id
1 'polypeptide(L)' 'MNLAQILPKFPAAYVGKYYHFKGVHHGQGQQIHIELSQPLWVHTDGEVTRKSQAVTISCLPHCLNLIM' A
#
# COMPACT_ATOMS: atom_id res chain seq x y z
N MET A 1 13.41 10.41 -6.43
CA MET A 1 13.92 9.09 -5.99
C MET A 1 14.61 8.46 -7.19
N ASN A 2 15.88 8.05 -7.08
CA ASN A 2 16.65 7.52 -8.22
C ASN A 2 16.40 6.00 -8.36
N LEU A 3 16.36 5.48 -9.59
CA LEU A 3 16.24 4.03 -9.89
C LEU A 3 17.30 3.19 -9.16
N ALA A 4 18.52 3.71 -9.01
CA ALA A 4 19.58 3.05 -8.26
C ALA A 4 19.23 2.82 -6.77
N GLN A 5 18.32 3.62 -6.20
CA GLN A 5 17.83 3.45 -4.83
C GLN A 5 16.63 2.51 -4.72
N ILE A 6 15.92 2.27 -5.82
CA ILE A 6 14.70 1.45 -5.88
C ILE A 6 15.06 0.00 -6.23
N LEU A 7 15.91 -0.21 -7.24
CA LEU A 7 16.24 -1.54 -7.76
C LEU A 7 16.72 -2.53 -6.69
N PRO A 8 17.61 -2.15 -5.74
CA PRO A 8 18.05 -3.06 -4.68
C PRO A 8 16.95 -3.48 -3.70
N LYS A 9 15.84 -2.74 -3.64
CA LYS A 9 14.72 -3.04 -2.73
C LYS A 9 13.87 -4.21 -3.23
N PHE A 10 13.83 -4.50 -4.54
CA PHE A 10 13.00 -5.58 -5.08
C PHE A 10 13.46 -6.98 -4.65
N PRO A 11 14.76 -7.35 -4.73
CA PRO A 11 15.22 -8.62 -4.18
C PRO A 11 14.91 -8.76 -2.69
N ALA A 12 15.10 -7.69 -1.91
CA ALA A 12 14.81 -7.71 -0.49
C ALA A 12 13.31 -7.80 -0.18
N ALA A 13 12.46 -7.24 -1.04
CA ALA A 13 11.01 -7.41 -0.97
C ALA A 13 10.59 -8.87 -1.22
N TYR A 14 11.25 -9.55 -2.18
CA TYR A 14 11.01 -10.97 -2.46
C TYR A 14 11.31 -11.87 -1.25
N VAL A 15 12.35 -11.57 -0.47
CA VAL A 15 12.69 -12.32 0.76
C VAL A 15 12.01 -11.76 2.03
N GLY A 16 11.12 -10.78 1.88
CA GLY A 16 10.38 -10.17 3.01
C GLY A 16 11.20 -9.24 3.93
N LYS A 17 12.46 -8.92 3.60
CA LYS A 17 13.39 -8.13 4.45
C LYS A 17 13.55 -6.69 3.95
N TYR A 18 12.45 -5.97 3.74
CA TYR A 18 12.46 -4.64 3.11
C TYR A 18 12.06 -3.49 4.04
N TYR A 19 11.60 -3.77 5.27
CA TYR A 19 11.19 -2.71 6.19
C TYR A 19 12.33 -1.83 6.70
N HIS A 20 13.58 -2.28 6.59
CA HIS A 20 14.76 -1.52 7.04
C HIS A 20 15.21 -0.43 6.04
N PHE A 21 14.66 -0.40 4.83
CA PHE A 21 15.07 0.60 3.84
C PHE A 21 14.51 1.98 4.20
N LYS A 22 15.39 3.00 4.16
CA LYS A 22 15.00 4.41 4.30
C LYS A 22 13.86 4.75 3.31
N GLY A 23 12.80 5.34 3.84
CA GLY A 23 11.58 5.71 3.09
C GLY A 23 10.51 4.62 3.01
N VAL A 24 10.73 3.44 3.62
CA VAL A 24 9.66 2.46 3.85
C VAL A 24 9.16 2.65 5.27
N HIS A 25 7.87 2.95 5.40
CA HIS A 25 7.19 3.11 6.68
C HIS A 25 6.17 1.99 6.82
N HIS A 26 6.03 1.48 8.05
CA HIS A 26 5.01 0.48 8.38
C HIS A 26 4.30 0.91 9.66
N GLY A 27 3.05 0.52 9.77
CA GLY A 27 2.21 0.81 10.91
C GLY A 27 1.01 -0.13 10.92
N GLN A 28 0.38 -0.24 12.08
CA GLN A 28 -0.87 -0.96 12.25
C GLN A 28 -1.97 0.04 12.56
N GLY A 29 -3.15 -0.16 11.99
CA GLY A 29 -4.29 0.71 12.20
C GLY A 29 -5.56 0.10 11.62
N GLN A 30 -6.72 0.52 12.14
CA GLN A 30 -8.01 0.11 11.61
C GLN A 30 -8.46 0.98 10.44
N GLN A 31 -7.92 2.19 10.31
CA GLN A 31 -8.26 3.11 9.23
C GLN A 31 -7.05 3.95 8.83
N ILE A 32 -6.91 4.19 7.54
CA ILE A 32 -5.96 5.15 6.98
C ILE A 32 -6.69 6.05 5.98
N HIS A 33 -6.42 7.35 6.07
CA HIS A 33 -6.86 8.34 5.11
C HIS A 33 -5.65 8.86 4.35
N ILE A 34 -5.71 8.82 3.02
CA ILE A 34 -4.65 9.26 2.12
C ILE A 34 -5.21 10.37 1.25
N GLU A 35 -4.61 11.55 1.31
CA GLU A 35 -4.93 12.70 0.49
C GLU A 35 -3.69 13.13 -0.30
N LEU A 36 -3.87 13.41 -1.58
CA LEU A 36 -2.82 13.77 -2.52
C LEU A 36 -3.03 15.17 -3.07
N SER A 37 -1.96 15.81 -3.53
CA SER A 37 -2.04 17.13 -4.17
C SER A 37 -2.74 17.10 -5.55
N GLN A 38 -2.89 15.92 -6.15
CA GLN A 38 -3.57 15.75 -7.44
C GLN A 38 -4.23 14.36 -7.53
N PRO A 39 -5.27 14.18 -8.36
CA PRO A 39 -5.93 12.89 -8.53
C PRO A 39 -5.03 11.85 -9.23
N LEU A 40 -4.87 10.67 -8.62
CA LEU A 40 -4.16 9.51 -9.19
C LEU A 40 -5.11 8.33 -9.40
N TRP A 41 -4.70 7.39 -10.26
CA TRP A 41 -5.41 6.13 -10.44
C TRP A 41 -5.22 5.24 -9.21
N VAL A 42 -6.34 4.79 -8.65
CA VAL A 42 -6.37 3.90 -7.48
C VAL A 42 -6.52 2.48 -7.98
N HIS A 43 -5.59 1.62 -7.58
CA HIS A 43 -5.61 0.20 -7.87
C HIS A 43 -6.00 -0.57 -6.60
N THR A 44 -7.05 -1.39 -6.68
CA THR A 44 -7.53 -2.25 -5.58
C THR A 44 -7.56 -3.69 -6.07
N ASP A 45 -6.89 -4.60 -5.37
CA ASP A 45 -6.83 -6.04 -5.68
C ASP A 45 -6.43 -6.39 -7.13
N GLY A 46 -5.64 -5.51 -7.78
CA GLY A 46 -5.19 -5.68 -9.16
C GLY A 46 -6.08 -4.98 -10.21
N GLU A 47 -7.24 -4.47 -9.82
CA GLU A 47 -8.18 -3.75 -10.68
C GLU A 47 -7.99 -2.23 -10.60
N VAL A 48 -8.31 -1.52 -11.69
CA VAL A 48 -8.30 -0.04 -11.74
C VAL A 48 -9.71 0.48 -11.60
N THR A 49 -10.07 0.89 -10.38
CA THR A 49 -11.47 1.22 -10.07
C THR A 49 -11.81 2.67 -10.37
N ARG A 50 -10.93 3.61 -10.02
CA ARG A 50 -11.20 5.05 -10.14
C ARG A 50 -9.95 5.92 -10.10
N LYS A 51 -10.06 7.15 -10.63
CA LYS A 51 -9.12 8.24 -10.37
C LYS A 51 -9.63 9.06 -9.18
N SER A 52 -8.83 9.23 -8.14
CA SER A 52 -9.23 9.96 -6.92
C SER A 52 -8.07 10.75 -6.34
N GLN A 53 -8.39 11.88 -5.70
CA GLN A 53 -7.43 12.69 -4.94
C GLN A 53 -7.30 12.25 -3.49
N ALA A 54 -8.37 11.66 -2.95
CA ALA A 54 -8.42 11.16 -1.59
C ALA A 54 -9.02 9.74 -1.55
N VAL A 55 -8.49 8.91 -0.66
CA VAL A 55 -8.96 7.54 -0.40
C VAL A 55 -8.92 7.27 1.10
N THR A 56 -10.00 6.71 1.62
CA THR A 56 -10.03 6.15 2.98
C THR A 56 -10.11 4.63 2.87
N ILE A 57 -9.21 3.94 3.57
CA ILE A 57 -9.19 2.48 3.67
C ILE A 57 -9.46 2.14 5.13
N SER A 58 -10.46 1.28 5.36
CA SER A 58 -10.84 0.82 6.70
C SER A 58 -10.85 -0.70 6.73
N CYS A 59 -10.22 -1.28 7.75
CA CYS A 59 -10.28 -2.70 8.05
C CYS A 59 -11.52 -2.98 8.89
N LEU A 60 -12.53 -3.59 8.28
CA LEU A 60 -13.77 -3.94 8.96
C LEU A 60 -13.64 -5.35 9.56
N PRO A 61 -13.70 -5.49 10.89
CA PRO A 61 -13.50 -6.78 11.54
C PRO A 61 -14.73 -7.68 11.35
N HIS A 62 -14.50 -8.98 11.16
CA HIS A 62 -15.55 -10.02 11.08
C HIS A 62 -16.56 -9.85 9.93
N CYS A 63 -16.17 -9.23 8.82
CA CYS A 63 -17.07 -9.08 7.66
C CYS A 63 -17.21 -10.33 6.80
N LEU A 64 -16.30 -11.29 6.91
CA LEU A 64 -16.25 -12.48 6.08
C LEU A 64 -16.15 -13.74 6.95
N ASN A 65 -16.94 -14.76 6.61
CA ASN A 65 -16.78 -16.12 7.13
C ASN A 65 -16.08 -16.95 6.06
N LEU A 66 -14.78 -17.17 6.25
CA LEU A 66 -13.98 -17.99 5.34
C LEU A 66 -14.04 -19.45 5.81
N ILE A 67 -14.22 -20.37 4.86
CA ILE A 67 -14.04 -21.80 5.12
C ILE A 67 -12.52 -22.04 5.20
N MET A 68 -12.07 -22.65 6.30
CA MET A 68 -10.69 -23.10 6.47
C MET A 68 -10.51 -24.52 5.93
#